data_AF-A0A428USG6-F1
#
_entry.id   AF-A0A428USG6-F1
#
_cell.length_a   1.000
_cell.length_b   1.000
_cell.length_c   1.000
_cell.angle_alpha   90.00
_cell.angle_beta   90.00
_cell.angle_gamma   90.00
#
_symmetry.space_group_name_H-M   'P 1'
#
loop_
_entity.id
_entity.type
_entity.pdbx_description
1 polymer ?
#
loop_
_entity_poly.entity_id
_entity_poly.type
_entity_poly.pdbx_seq_one_letter_code
_entity_poly.pdbx_strand_id
1 'polypeptide(L)'
;MAGPISDKAIQVETQAETPEACDGAMVDNGVEDLLVIPGLDDQESQPLAVASNSSQSLANTPLESLQPGLDAQFLLLTSLTTVAALSSNAALLHIPCEVPSIDIFNPSHASLPPTLIPTELQRTIPHPPFVDVIPFPGVRDRLLRSLAVIDLEKLTIDLTGGAFKVWGSVPWDGTSWEVSEEFAKKWWFLIDGELLRATNFWRRQRLEPSISANDILLGV
;
A
#
# COMPACT_ATOMS: atom_id res chain seq x y z
N MET A 1 52.02 33.37 42.44
CA MET A 1 51.19 34.58 42.38
C MET A 1 50.14 34.36 41.30
N ALA A 2 48.89 34.19 41.74
CA ALA A 2 47.72 34.05 40.88
C ALA A 2 47.16 35.45 40.57
N GLY A 3 46.74 35.67 39.34
CA GLY A 3 45.94 36.81 38.90
C GLY A 3 44.81 36.28 38.01
N PRO A 4 43.54 36.69 38.21
CA PRO A 4 42.38 36.02 37.64
C PRO A 4 41.96 36.65 36.31
N ILE A 5 41.45 35.85 35.37
CA ILE A 5 40.65 36.38 34.26
C ILE A 5 39.37 35.55 34.13
N SER A 6 38.32 36.18 34.65
CA SER A 6 36.87 36.04 34.46
C SER A 6 36.35 34.93 33.53
N ASP A 7 35.59 34.02 34.15
CA ASP A 7 34.49 33.28 33.54
C ASP A 7 33.47 34.25 32.93
N LYS A 8 33.01 33.95 31.72
CA LYS A 8 31.78 34.50 31.15
C LYS A 8 30.87 33.33 30.78
N ALA A 9 29.96 33.02 31.70
CA ALA A 9 28.84 32.13 31.48
C ALA A 9 27.96 32.69 30.34
N ILE A 10 27.72 31.86 29.33
CA ILE A 10 26.68 32.10 28.34
C ILE A 10 25.39 31.50 28.92
N GLN A 11 24.47 32.37 29.35
CA GLN A 11 23.12 31.98 29.73
C GLN A 11 22.36 31.54 28.49
N VAL A 12 21.96 30.28 28.51
CA VAL A 12 20.94 29.69 27.63
C VAL A 12 19.59 30.18 28.15
N GLU A 13 18.91 31.01 27.36
CA GLU A 13 17.53 31.42 27.64
C GLU A 13 16.60 30.47 26.88
N THR A 14 16.03 29.53 27.62
CA THR A 14 14.99 28.60 27.17
C THR A 14 13.65 29.33 27.22
N GLN A 15 13.09 29.71 26.07
CA GLN A 15 11.69 30.09 25.99
C GLN A 15 10.85 28.82 25.77
N ALA A 16 10.09 28.49 26.81
CA ALA A 16 9.03 27.51 26.76
C ALA A 16 7.78 28.18 26.18
N GLU A 17 7.35 27.77 24.99
CA GLU A 17 6.00 28.05 24.50
C GLU A 17 5.07 26.90 24.92
N THR A 18 4.02 27.28 25.65
CA THR A 18 2.90 26.44 26.07
C THR A 18 1.94 26.19 24.91
N PRO A 19 1.32 25.00 24.80
CA PRO A 19 0.35 24.73 23.75
C PRO A 19 -0.99 25.43 24.05
N GLU A 20 -1.44 26.27 23.12
CA GLU A 20 -2.81 26.81 23.13
C GLU A 20 -3.83 25.71 22.83
N ALA A 21 -4.89 25.72 23.64
CA ALA A 21 -5.99 24.78 23.60
C ALA A 21 -6.94 25.03 22.42
N CYS A 22 -7.55 23.93 21.97
CA CYS A 22 -8.56 23.86 20.94
C CYS A 22 -9.79 24.72 21.26
N ASP A 23 -10.24 25.52 20.29
CA ASP A 23 -11.59 26.07 20.25
C ASP A 23 -12.33 25.59 19.01
N GLY A 24 -13.61 25.30 19.19
CA GLY A 24 -14.40 24.42 18.35
C GLY A 24 -14.92 25.04 17.05
N ALA A 25 -15.20 24.17 16.07
CA ALA A 25 -16.12 24.46 14.99
C ALA A 25 -17.22 23.41 14.98
N MET A 26 -18.44 23.91 15.13
CA MET A 26 -19.70 23.17 15.20
C MET A 26 -20.01 22.40 13.92
N VAL A 27 -20.68 21.27 14.14
CA VAL A 27 -21.39 20.48 13.15
C VAL A 27 -22.62 21.26 12.70
N ASP A 28 -22.71 21.60 11.41
CA ASP A 28 -23.97 22.04 10.80
C ASP A 28 -24.65 20.85 10.12
N ASN A 29 -25.82 20.49 10.66
CA ASN A 29 -26.75 19.50 10.12
C ASN A 29 -27.78 20.24 9.25
N GLY A 30 -27.51 20.35 7.95
CA GLY A 30 -28.50 20.81 6.96
C GLY A 30 -29.14 19.62 6.24
N VAL A 31 -30.32 19.21 6.70
CA VAL A 31 -31.23 18.30 5.99
C VAL A 31 -32.28 19.11 5.21
N GLU A 32 -32.65 18.55 4.05
CA GLU A 32 -33.81 18.85 3.20
C GLU A 32 -33.77 20.12 2.34
N ASP A 33 -33.59 19.93 1.03
CA ASP A 33 -34.61 20.38 0.07
C ASP A 33 -34.44 19.63 -1.28
N LEU A 34 -35.33 18.67 -1.51
CA LEU A 34 -35.46 17.92 -2.77
C LEU A 34 -36.93 18.00 -3.13
N LEU A 35 -37.20 18.31 -4.41
CA LEU A 35 -38.47 18.23 -5.14
C LEU A 35 -39.21 19.57 -5.38
N VAL A 36 -38.94 20.18 -6.54
CA VAL A 36 -40.01 20.80 -7.36
C VAL A 36 -39.74 20.52 -8.84
N ILE A 37 -40.55 19.65 -9.45
CA ILE A 37 -40.77 19.57 -10.90
C ILE A 37 -42.23 19.99 -11.13
N PRO A 38 -42.54 21.01 -11.95
CA PRO A 38 -43.92 21.34 -12.30
C PRO A 38 -44.32 20.92 -13.73
N GLY A 39 -45.50 20.32 -13.85
CA GLY A 39 -46.33 20.30 -15.07
C GLY A 39 -46.68 18.89 -15.58
N LEU A 40 -47.89 18.38 -15.27
CA LEU A 40 -49.05 18.19 -16.20
C LEU A 40 -48.85 16.96 -17.13
N ASP A 41 -49.70 15.94 -17.23
CA ASP A 41 -51.16 15.83 -17.15
C ASP A 41 -51.61 14.38 -16.88
N ASP A 42 -52.81 14.29 -16.28
CA ASP A 42 -53.85 13.26 -16.32
C ASP A 42 -53.64 11.97 -17.13
N GLN A 43 -53.78 10.81 -16.47
CA GLN A 43 -54.68 9.75 -16.97
C GLN A 43 -55.04 8.72 -15.89
N GLU A 44 -56.34 8.64 -15.64
CA GLU A 44 -57.04 7.71 -14.75
C GLU A 44 -57.31 6.37 -15.44
N SER A 45 -57.28 5.28 -14.65
CA SER A 45 -58.13 4.08 -14.74
C SER A 45 -57.98 3.09 -15.92
N GLN A 46 -57.49 1.87 -15.64
CA GLN A 46 -58.14 0.59 -16.04
C GLN A 46 -57.80 -0.58 -15.08
N PRO A 47 -58.78 -1.40 -14.62
CA PRO A 47 -58.52 -2.60 -13.82
C PRO A 47 -58.32 -3.88 -14.65
N LEU A 48 -57.56 -4.80 -14.06
CA LEU A 48 -57.12 -6.10 -14.56
C LEU A 48 -58.30 -7.07 -14.79
N ALA A 49 -58.44 -7.62 -15.99
CA ALA A 49 -59.40 -8.68 -16.29
C ALA A 49 -58.86 -10.07 -15.92
N VAL A 50 -59.65 -10.82 -15.15
CA VAL A 50 -59.46 -12.22 -14.80
C VAL A 50 -59.90 -13.12 -15.96
N ALA A 51 -59.04 -14.05 -16.38
CA ALA A 51 -59.45 -15.21 -17.17
C ALA A 51 -58.93 -16.48 -16.51
N SER A 52 -59.84 -17.25 -15.93
CA SER A 52 -59.64 -18.62 -15.49
C SER A 52 -60.06 -19.57 -16.59
N ASN A 53 -59.21 -20.53 -16.95
CA ASN A 53 -59.62 -21.83 -17.47
C ASN A 53 -58.49 -22.88 -17.45
N SER A 54 -58.59 -23.73 -16.43
CA SER A 54 -58.64 -25.20 -16.52
C SER A 54 -57.44 -26.01 -17.03
N SER A 55 -56.98 -26.83 -16.09
CA SER A 55 -55.97 -27.89 -16.13
C SER A 55 -56.12 -28.93 -17.24
N GLN A 56 -54.98 -29.33 -17.82
CA GLN A 56 -54.54 -30.65 -18.32
C GLN A 56 -53.23 -30.39 -19.11
N SER A 57 -52.12 -31.14 -19.09
CA SER A 57 -51.83 -32.55 -18.81
C SER A 57 -50.30 -32.71 -18.66
N LEU A 58 -49.84 -33.69 -17.88
CA LEU A 58 -48.45 -34.12 -17.76
C LEU A 58 -47.98 -34.76 -19.08
N ALA A 59 -47.01 -34.16 -19.77
CA ALA A 59 -46.21 -34.86 -20.77
C ALA A 59 -44.86 -34.15 -21.02
N ASN A 60 -43.82 -34.68 -20.37
CA ASN A 60 -42.46 -34.88 -20.89
C ASN A 60 -41.83 -33.79 -21.77
N THR A 61 -40.97 -32.98 -21.17
CA THR A 61 -39.74 -32.50 -21.83
C THR A 61 -38.56 -32.81 -20.92
N PRO A 62 -37.46 -33.41 -21.43
CA PRO A 62 -36.34 -33.82 -20.60
C PRO A 62 -35.72 -32.60 -19.94
N LEU A 63 -35.44 -32.72 -18.64
CA LEU A 63 -34.48 -31.89 -17.93
C LEU A 63 -33.12 -32.10 -18.58
N GLU A 64 -32.88 -31.39 -19.67
CA GLU A 64 -31.57 -31.29 -20.28
C GLU A 64 -30.68 -30.67 -19.22
N SER A 65 -29.78 -31.50 -18.72
CA SER A 65 -28.80 -31.16 -17.70
C SER A 65 -28.20 -29.82 -18.05
N LEU A 66 -28.52 -28.80 -17.25
CA LEU A 66 -27.63 -27.66 -17.08
C LEU A 66 -26.34 -28.26 -16.52
N GLN A 67 -25.46 -28.71 -17.41
CA GLN A 67 -24.06 -28.86 -17.06
C GLN A 67 -23.68 -27.49 -16.51
N PRO A 68 -23.23 -27.36 -15.25
CA PRO A 68 -22.71 -26.10 -14.78
C PRO A 68 -21.58 -25.75 -15.75
N GLY A 69 -21.84 -24.75 -16.58
CA GLY A 69 -20.86 -24.24 -17.52
C GLY A 69 -19.63 -23.94 -16.68
N LEU A 70 -18.47 -24.44 -17.12
CA LEU A 70 -17.18 -24.24 -16.46
C LEU A 70 -17.18 -22.87 -15.80
N ASP A 71 -17.39 -22.84 -14.48
CA ASP A 71 -17.41 -21.62 -13.72
C ASP A 71 -15.98 -21.10 -13.85
N ALA A 72 -15.75 -20.21 -14.80
CA ALA A 72 -14.56 -19.40 -14.84
C ALA A 72 -14.67 -18.48 -13.61
N GLN A 73 -14.38 -19.06 -12.45
CA GLN A 73 -14.18 -18.36 -11.21
C GLN A 73 -12.91 -17.57 -11.40
N PHE A 74 -13.03 -16.41 -12.06
CA PHE A 74 -11.97 -15.44 -12.12
C PHE A 74 -11.72 -15.00 -10.68
N LEU A 75 -10.61 -15.44 -10.10
CA LEU A 75 -10.09 -14.82 -8.90
C LEU A 75 -9.71 -13.38 -9.28
N LEU A 76 -10.59 -12.44 -8.97
CA LEU A 76 -10.28 -11.02 -9.11
C LEU A 76 -9.22 -10.69 -8.06
N LEU A 77 -7.96 -10.81 -8.46
CA LEU A 77 -6.84 -10.51 -7.59
C LEU A 77 -6.71 -8.99 -7.50
N THR A 78 -7.21 -8.41 -6.41
CA THR A 78 -7.04 -6.98 -6.14
C THR A 78 -5.56 -6.69 -5.89
N SER A 79 -5.12 -5.51 -6.31
CA SER A 79 -3.75 -5.04 -6.06
C SER A 79 -3.75 -3.60 -5.60
N LEU A 80 -2.86 -3.29 -4.66
CA LEU A 80 -2.55 -1.93 -4.24
C LEU A 80 -1.44 -1.34 -5.13
N THR A 81 -1.46 -0.01 -5.25
CA THR A 81 -0.30 0.73 -5.74
C THR A 81 0.82 0.68 -4.69
N THR A 82 2.07 0.84 -5.14
CA THR A 82 3.22 0.90 -4.22
C THR A 82 3.04 1.99 -3.17
N VAL A 83 2.55 3.17 -3.58
CA VAL A 83 2.32 4.29 -2.66
C VAL A 83 1.30 3.91 -1.60
N ALA A 84 0.16 3.31 -1.98
CA ALA A 84 -0.86 2.89 -1.01
C ALA A 84 -0.32 1.82 -0.03
N ALA A 85 0.45 0.86 -0.54
CA ALA A 85 1.07 -0.18 0.27
C ALA A 85 2.10 0.39 1.28
N LEU A 86 3.00 1.26 0.80
CA LEU A 86 4.02 1.88 1.65
C LEU A 86 3.39 2.83 2.68
N SER A 87 2.37 3.60 2.31
CA SER A 87 1.62 4.45 3.25
C SER A 87 0.90 3.63 4.32
N SER A 88 0.39 2.45 3.98
CA SER A 88 -0.21 1.55 4.96
C SER A 88 0.83 0.98 5.94
N ASN A 89 2.03 0.64 5.47
CA ASN A 89 3.14 0.23 6.34
C ASN A 89 3.62 1.41 7.21
N ALA A 90 3.68 2.63 6.67
CA ALA A 90 4.03 3.84 7.41
C ALA A 90 3.06 4.11 8.57
N ALA A 91 1.75 3.98 8.29
CA ALA A 91 0.71 4.12 9.31
C ALA A 91 0.84 3.07 10.42
N LEU A 92 1.18 1.82 10.07
CA LEU A 92 1.43 0.75 11.04
C LEU A 92 2.65 1.03 11.93
N LEU A 93 3.68 1.66 11.35
CA LEU A 93 4.90 2.06 12.07
C LEU A 93 4.75 3.40 12.81
N HIS A 94 3.63 4.11 12.65
CA HIS A 94 3.45 5.46 13.16
C HIS A 94 4.51 6.45 12.65
N ILE A 95 4.99 6.26 11.41
CA ILE A 95 5.88 7.21 10.75
C ILE A 95 5.02 8.37 10.20
N PRO A 96 5.26 9.63 10.59
CA PRO A 96 4.49 10.76 10.11
C PRO A 96 4.74 11.01 8.62
N CYS A 97 3.75 11.59 7.94
CA CYS A 97 3.82 11.94 6.51
C CYS A 97 4.66 13.22 6.25
N GLU A 98 5.34 13.75 7.26
CA GLU A 98 6.06 15.02 7.18
C GLU A 98 7.52 14.81 6.70
N VAL A 99 8.08 15.86 6.10
CA VAL A 99 9.37 15.93 5.38
C VAL A 99 10.44 14.94 5.90
N PRO A 100 11.17 14.23 5.01
CA PRO A 100 12.07 13.16 5.42
C PRO A 100 13.23 13.73 6.25
N SER A 101 13.16 13.56 7.57
CA SER A 101 14.33 13.65 8.43
C SER A 101 15.15 12.38 8.25
N ILE A 102 16.44 12.55 7.96
CA ILE A 102 17.38 11.43 8.02
C ILE A 102 17.70 11.20 9.49
N ASP A 103 17.22 10.09 10.05
CA ASP A 103 17.43 9.73 11.44
C ASP A 103 17.44 8.20 11.61
N ILE A 104 17.74 7.73 12.82
CA ILE A 104 17.60 6.32 13.21
C ILE A 104 16.19 6.10 13.76
N PHE A 105 15.37 5.34 13.03
CA PHE A 105 14.04 4.94 13.49
C PHE A 105 14.09 3.62 14.27
N ASN A 106 13.63 3.63 15.52
CA ASN A 106 13.61 2.44 16.38
C ASN A 106 12.28 2.31 17.15
N PRO A 107 11.20 1.86 16.49
CA PRO A 107 9.89 1.68 17.11
C PRO A 107 9.90 0.55 18.15
N SER A 108 8.90 0.56 19.03
CA SER A 108 8.65 -0.57 19.92
C SER A 108 8.23 -1.80 19.12
N HIS A 109 8.87 -2.94 19.37
CA HIS A 109 8.76 -4.14 18.53
C HIS A 109 7.59 -5.07 18.91
N ALA A 110 6.92 -4.84 20.05
CA ALA A 110 6.01 -5.82 20.66
C ALA A 110 4.78 -6.21 19.81
N SER A 111 4.45 -5.41 18.79
CA SER A 111 3.27 -5.60 17.93
C SER A 111 3.57 -5.51 16.44
N LEU A 112 4.85 -5.48 16.03
CA LEU A 112 5.21 -5.31 14.62
C LEU A 112 5.26 -6.64 13.89
N PRO A 113 4.79 -6.70 12.62
CA PRO A 113 5.05 -7.84 11.75
C PRO A 113 6.56 -8.09 11.61
N PRO A 114 7.02 -9.35 11.55
CA PRO A 114 8.45 -9.68 11.48
C PRO A 114 9.20 -9.00 10.33
N THR A 115 8.52 -8.78 9.21
CA THR A 115 9.06 -8.14 8.00
C THR A 115 9.37 -6.65 8.17
N LEU A 116 8.73 -5.99 9.13
CA LEU A 116 8.89 -4.56 9.43
C LEU A 116 9.70 -4.28 10.70
N ILE A 117 10.13 -5.31 11.43
CA ILE A 117 11.09 -5.15 12.52
C ILE A 117 12.38 -4.54 11.95
N PRO A 118 12.90 -3.43 12.53
CA PRO A 118 14.17 -2.83 12.12
C PRO A 118 15.33 -3.81 12.17
N THR A 119 16.16 -3.79 11.12
CA THR A 119 17.40 -4.59 11.06
C THR A 119 18.50 -4.00 11.94
N GLU A 120 19.60 -4.74 12.13
CA GLU A 120 20.77 -4.23 12.85
C GLU A 120 21.39 -3.00 12.16
N LEU A 121 21.41 -2.98 10.81
CA LEU A 121 21.90 -1.84 10.05
C LEU A 121 21.01 -0.61 10.25
N GLN A 122 19.68 -0.77 10.23
CA GLN A 122 18.75 0.34 10.47
C GLN A 122 18.93 0.98 11.85
N ARG A 123 19.31 0.19 12.87
CA ARG A 123 19.57 0.69 14.23
C ARG A 123 20.87 1.49 14.37
N THR A 124 21.73 1.50 13.35
CA THR A 124 23.07 2.09 13.41
C THR A 124 23.33 3.13 12.32
N ILE A 125 22.59 3.07 11.21
CA ILE A 125 22.76 3.97 10.06
C ILE A 125 21.56 4.92 10.02
N PRO A 126 21.74 6.25 10.15
CA PRO A 126 20.68 7.21 9.89
C PRO A 126 20.20 7.11 8.44
N HIS A 127 18.89 7.04 8.22
CA HIS A 127 18.33 6.80 6.89
C HIS A 127 16.98 7.52 6.68
N PRO A 128 16.56 7.70 5.42
CA PRO A 128 15.23 8.22 5.13
C PRO A 128 14.12 7.23 5.58
N PRO A 129 12.98 7.72 6.13
CA PRO A 129 11.92 6.86 6.67
C PRO A 129 11.28 5.89 5.67
N PHE A 130 11.41 6.15 4.36
CA PHE A 130 10.87 5.24 3.35
C PHE A 130 11.56 3.86 3.37
N VAL A 131 12.79 3.76 3.91
CA VAL A 131 13.48 2.47 4.04
C VAL A 131 12.73 1.57 5.03
N ASP A 132 12.19 2.13 6.11
CA ASP A 132 11.51 1.38 7.17
C ASP A 132 10.22 0.71 6.71
N VAL A 133 9.55 1.28 5.71
CA VAL A 133 8.25 0.80 5.23
C VAL A 133 8.36 -0.32 4.19
N ILE A 134 9.57 -0.68 3.77
CA ILE A 134 9.81 -1.78 2.82
C ILE A 134 9.78 -3.13 3.59
N PRO A 135 8.88 -4.06 3.27
CA PRO A 135 8.66 -5.29 4.06
C PRO A 135 9.66 -6.41 3.73
N PHE A 136 10.89 -6.04 3.40
CA PHE A 136 11.97 -6.96 3.04
C PHE A 136 13.25 -6.55 3.76
N PRO A 137 13.58 -7.20 4.90
CA PRO A 137 14.80 -6.92 5.65
C PRO A 137 16.07 -6.95 4.78
N GLY A 138 16.17 -7.93 3.87
CA GLY A 138 17.32 -8.06 2.99
C GLY A 138 17.43 -6.95 1.94
N VAL A 139 16.31 -6.46 1.40
CA VAL A 139 16.29 -5.32 0.47
C VAL A 139 16.66 -4.03 1.21
N ARG A 140 16.14 -3.82 2.42
CA ARG A 140 16.48 -2.68 3.28
C ARG A 140 17.98 -2.60 3.56
N ASP A 141 18.60 -3.70 3.98
CA ASP A 141 20.04 -3.76 4.26
C ASP A 141 20.90 -3.48 3.02
N ARG A 142 20.50 -3.99 1.85
CA ARG A 142 21.19 -3.70 0.57
C ARG A 142 21.07 -2.22 0.21
N LEU A 143 19.87 -1.65 0.38
CA LEU A 143 19.61 -0.25 0.12
C LEU A 143 20.47 0.65 1.02
N LEU A 144 20.50 0.38 2.33
CA LEU A 144 21.34 1.12 3.29
C LEU A 144 22.82 1.13 2.90
N ARG A 145 23.37 -0.02 2.47
CA ARG A 145 24.76 -0.12 2.02
C ARG A 145 25.03 0.66 0.73
N SER A 146 24.00 0.90 -0.07
CA SER A 146 24.09 1.63 -1.34
C SER A 146 23.72 3.12 -1.25
N LEU A 147 23.22 3.61 -0.10
CA LEU A 147 22.70 4.98 0.05
C LEU A 147 23.69 6.07 -0.37
N ALA A 148 24.99 5.82 -0.25
CA ALA A 148 26.04 6.79 -0.61
C ALA A 148 26.23 6.98 -2.13
N VAL A 149 25.78 6.02 -2.94
CA VAL A 149 26.02 6.01 -4.40
C VAL A 149 24.74 5.91 -5.23
N ILE A 150 23.63 5.52 -4.61
CA ILE A 150 22.36 5.33 -5.29
C ILE A 150 21.68 6.68 -5.59
N ASP A 151 21.11 6.79 -6.78
CA ASP A 151 20.23 7.90 -7.13
C ASP A 151 18.83 7.65 -6.53
N LEU A 152 18.61 8.19 -5.34
CA LEU A 152 17.38 7.97 -4.58
C LEU A 152 16.14 8.59 -5.26
N GLU A 153 16.32 9.68 -6.00
CA GLU A 153 15.24 10.32 -6.75
C GLU A 153 14.75 9.38 -7.86
N LYS A 154 15.67 8.82 -8.66
CA LYS A 154 15.31 7.82 -9.68
C LYS A 154 14.70 6.57 -9.09
N LEU A 155 15.24 6.06 -7.97
CA LEU A 155 14.64 4.91 -7.29
C LEU A 155 13.19 5.20 -6.89
N THR A 156 12.93 6.39 -6.32
CA THR A 156 11.59 6.80 -5.89
C THR A 156 10.62 6.92 -7.06
N ILE A 157 11.07 7.50 -8.19
CA ILE A 157 10.28 7.58 -9.41
C ILE A 157 9.90 6.19 -9.91
N ASP A 158 10.85 5.25 -9.98
CA ASP A 158 10.55 3.90 -10.46
C ASP A 158 9.63 3.14 -9.48
N LEU A 159 9.89 3.24 -8.17
CA LEU A 159 9.11 2.62 -7.09
C LEU A 159 7.62 3.05 -7.15
N THR A 160 7.39 4.33 -7.41
CA THR A 160 6.04 4.94 -7.48
C THR A 160 5.43 4.89 -8.88
N GLY A 161 6.24 4.69 -9.92
CA GLY A 161 5.86 4.65 -11.34
C GLY A 161 5.25 3.34 -11.84
N GLY A 162 4.81 2.46 -10.93
CA GLY A 162 4.14 1.20 -11.27
C GLY A 162 5.07 0.01 -11.50
N ALA A 163 6.37 0.14 -11.18
CA ALA A 163 7.31 -0.98 -11.23
C ALA A 163 7.00 -2.09 -10.21
N PHE A 164 6.17 -1.81 -9.22
CA PHE A 164 5.75 -2.76 -8.20
C PHE A 164 4.25 -2.95 -8.26
N LYS A 165 3.84 -4.18 -7.99
CA LYS A 165 2.47 -4.52 -7.67
C LYS A 165 2.42 -5.21 -6.32
N VAL A 166 1.45 -4.83 -5.49
CA VAL A 166 1.21 -5.45 -4.19
C VAL A 166 -0.14 -6.13 -4.23
N TRP A 167 -0.14 -7.45 -4.25
CA TRP A 167 -1.33 -8.27 -4.37
C TRP A 167 -2.04 -8.45 -3.02
N GLY A 168 -3.38 -8.38 -3.05
CA GLY A 168 -4.20 -8.42 -1.84
C GLY A 168 -4.15 -7.09 -1.06
N SER A 169 -4.35 -7.18 0.26
CA SER A 169 -4.53 -6.02 1.16
C SER A 169 -3.54 -5.97 2.33
N VAL A 170 -2.53 -6.84 2.36
CA VAL A 170 -1.59 -6.99 3.49
C VAL A 170 -0.19 -6.58 3.05
N PRO A 171 0.14 -5.27 3.02
CA PRO A 171 1.37 -4.78 2.41
C PRO A 171 2.64 -5.09 3.22
N TRP A 172 2.53 -5.49 4.48
CA TRP A 172 3.68 -5.97 5.26
C TRP A 172 4.00 -7.44 5.00
N ASP A 173 3.15 -8.19 4.30
CA ASP A 173 3.48 -9.54 3.85
C ASP A 173 4.35 -9.46 2.60
N GLY A 174 5.62 -9.86 2.71
CA GLY A 174 6.55 -9.86 1.57
C GLY A 174 6.08 -10.76 0.42
N THR A 175 5.25 -11.77 0.66
CA THR A 175 4.74 -12.64 -0.41
C THR A 175 3.75 -11.94 -1.33
N SER A 176 3.16 -10.82 -0.90
CA SER A 176 2.25 -10.00 -1.70
C SER A 176 2.94 -9.18 -2.79
N TRP A 177 4.26 -9.05 -2.76
CA TRP A 177 4.97 -8.11 -3.63
C TRP A 177 5.48 -8.76 -4.92
N GLU A 178 5.35 -8.03 -6.01
CA GLU A 178 5.88 -8.37 -7.32
C GLU A 178 6.58 -7.15 -7.94
N VAL A 179 7.80 -7.33 -8.44
CA VAL A 179 8.50 -6.30 -9.23
C VAL A 179 8.47 -6.61 -10.72
N SER A 180 8.48 -5.55 -11.53
CA SER A 180 8.69 -5.66 -12.97
C SER A 180 10.10 -6.16 -13.28
N GLU A 181 10.26 -6.76 -14.45
CA GLU A 181 11.54 -7.29 -14.90
C GLU A 181 12.56 -6.18 -15.18
N GLU A 182 12.10 -5.05 -15.71
CA GLU A 182 12.91 -3.86 -15.98
C GLU A 182 13.46 -3.26 -14.69
N PHE A 183 12.61 -3.18 -13.65
CA PHE A 183 13.04 -2.72 -12.34
C PHE A 183 14.05 -3.66 -11.73
N ALA A 184 13.80 -4.96 -11.79
CA ALA A 184 14.71 -5.97 -11.27
C ALA A 184 16.10 -5.86 -11.93
N LYS A 185 16.18 -5.71 -13.26
CA LYS A 185 17.43 -5.51 -14.01
C LYS A 185 18.14 -4.22 -13.64
N LYS A 186 17.41 -3.09 -13.60
CA LYS A 186 17.98 -1.76 -13.29
C LYS A 186 18.53 -1.68 -11.87
N TRP A 187 17.82 -2.26 -10.90
CA TRP A 187 18.15 -2.18 -9.48
C TRP A 187 18.59 -3.54 -8.91
N TRP A 188 19.28 -4.34 -9.73
CA TRP A 188 19.63 -5.73 -9.43
C TRP A 188 20.26 -5.96 -8.07
N PHE A 189 21.10 -5.02 -7.62
CA PHE A 189 21.84 -5.10 -6.36
C PHE A 189 20.93 -4.92 -5.13
N LEU A 190 19.70 -4.43 -5.31
CA LEU A 190 18.67 -4.37 -4.27
C LEU A 190 17.84 -5.66 -4.19
N ILE A 191 17.75 -6.42 -5.28
CA ILE A 191 16.87 -7.59 -5.37
C ILE A 191 17.45 -8.74 -4.56
N ASP A 192 16.72 -9.16 -3.53
CA ASP A 192 17.06 -10.31 -2.71
C ASP A 192 16.29 -11.57 -3.13
N GLY A 193 16.67 -12.72 -2.54
CA GLY A 193 16.04 -13.99 -2.87
C GLY A 193 14.57 -14.08 -2.47
N GLU A 194 14.14 -13.34 -1.44
CA GLU A 194 12.75 -13.33 -0.95
C GLU A 194 11.86 -12.56 -1.93
N LEU A 195 12.26 -11.34 -2.30
CA LEU A 195 11.57 -10.51 -3.28
C LEU A 195 11.51 -11.19 -4.65
N LEU A 196 12.60 -11.80 -5.10
CA LEU A 196 12.63 -12.53 -6.37
C LEU A 196 11.72 -13.75 -6.33
N ARG A 197 11.65 -14.47 -5.20
CA ARG A 197 10.75 -15.61 -5.03
C ARG A 197 9.28 -15.18 -5.04
N ALA A 198 8.93 -14.10 -4.33
CA ALA A 198 7.58 -13.54 -4.34
C ALA A 198 7.17 -13.09 -5.75
N THR A 199 8.06 -12.38 -6.45
CA THR A 199 7.86 -11.95 -7.84
C THR A 199 7.60 -13.15 -8.77
N ASN A 200 8.47 -14.17 -8.73
CA ASN A 200 8.33 -15.35 -9.57
C ASN A 200 7.14 -16.24 -9.17
N PHE A 201 6.65 -16.15 -7.93
CA PHE A 201 5.39 -16.79 -7.55
C PHE A 201 4.22 -16.20 -8.33
N TRP A 202 4.10 -14.87 -8.37
CA TRP A 202 3.00 -14.18 -9.06
C TRP A 202 3.08 -14.28 -10.58
N ARG A 203 4.28 -14.13 -11.16
CA ARG A 203 4.51 -14.34 -12.60
C ARG A 203 4.03 -15.73 -13.06
N ARG A 204 4.33 -16.78 -12.27
CA ARG A 204 3.88 -18.15 -12.57
C ARG A 204 2.37 -18.32 -12.52
N GLN A 205 1.65 -17.57 -11.68
CA GLN A 205 0.17 -17.63 -11.67
C GLN A 205 -0.43 -17.20 -13.02
N ARG A 206 0.31 -16.39 -13.79
CA ARG A 206 -0.08 -15.90 -15.12
C ARG A 206 0.69 -16.58 -16.26
N LEU A 207 1.40 -17.67 -15.96
CA LEU A 207 2.25 -18.41 -16.91
C LEU A 207 3.35 -17.53 -17.56
N GLU A 208 3.78 -16.47 -16.88
CA GLU A 208 4.90 -15.64 -17.30
C GLU A 208 6.24 -16.33 -16.92
N PRO A 209 7.29 -16.15 -17.74
CA PRO A 209 8.60 -16.71 -17.44
C PRO A 209 9.16 -16.13 -16.15
N SER A 210 9.82 -16.98 -15.36
CA SER A 210 10.52 -16.53 -14.16
C SER A 210 11.71 -15.66 -14.53
N ILE A 211 11.92 -14.60 -13.77
CA ILE A 211 13.12 -13.77 -13.85
C ILE A 211 14.24 -14.55 -13.16
N SER A 212 15.30 -14.91 -13.88
CA SER A 212 16.46 -15.56 -13.27
C SER A 212 17.47 -14.54 -12.77
N ALA A 213 18.22 -14.88 -11.71
CA ALA A 213 19.29 -14.02 -11.19
C ALA A 213 20.34 -13.70 -12.25
N ASN A 214 20.61 -14.64 -13.18
CA ASN A 214 21.53 -14.40 -14.29
C ASN A 214 20.97 -13.36 -15.27
N ASP A 215 19.67 -13.41 -15.60
CA ASP A 215 19.05 -12.44 -16.51
C ASP A 215 19.06 -11.03 -15.93
N ILE A 216 18.96 -10.92 -14.61
CA ILE A 216 19.06 -9.66 -13.90
C ILE A 216 20.49 -9.09 -14.03
N LEU A 217 21.52 -9.93 -13.85
CA LEU A 217 22.93 -9.51 -13.91
C LEU A 217 23.44 -9.24 -15.33
N LEU A 218 22.88 -9.90 -16.34
CA LEU A 218 23.28 -9.73 -17.75
C LEU A 218 22.64 -8.50 -18.42
N GLY A 219 21.68 -7.85 -17.76
CA GLY A 219 21.05 -6.62 -18.22
C GLY A 219 21.78 -5.33 -17.83
N VAL A 220 22.99 -5.45 -17.26
CA VAL A 220 23.83 -4.36 -16.75
C VAL A 220 24.89 -3.94 -17.78
#